data_AF-A0A423H2I0-F1
#
_entry.id   AF-A0A423H2I0-F1
#
_cell.length_a   1.000
_cell.length_b   1.000
_cell.length_c   1.000
_cell.angle_alpha   90.00
_cell.angle_beta   90.00
_cell.angle_gamma   90.00
#
_symmetry.space_group_name_H-M   'P 1'
#
loop_
_entity.id
_entity.type
_entity.pdbx_description
1 polymer ?
#
loop_
_entity_poly.entity_id
_entity_poly.type
_entity_poly.pdbx_seq_one_letter_code
_entity_poly.pdbx_strand_id
1 'polypeptide(L)' 'MQRLLKGDFGLDVQFAMAPQFELNNELDIPEVTAKNYWRATRLREWGWEQIVNGRCEKFPPSELLL' A
#
# COMPACT_ATOMS: atom_id res chain seq x y z
N MET A 1 12.44 -11.35 -2.98
CA MET A 1 11.51 -11.82 -4.06
C MET A 1 11.33 -13.34 -4.14
N GLN A 2 12.35 -14.18 -3.90
CA GLN A 2 12.18 -15.65 -4.01
C GLN A 2 11.21 -16.26 -2.98
N ARG A 3 11.05 -15.65 -1.80
CA ARG A 3 10.09 -16.09 -0.76
C ARG A 3 8.65 -15.71 -1.11
N LEU A 4 8.46 -14.49 -1.63
CA LEU A 4 7.22 -14.02 -2.26
C LEU A 4 6.68 -14.99 -3.32
N LEU A 5 7.53 -15.46 -4.23
CA LEU A 5 7.15 -16.43 -5.27
C LEU A 5 6.75 -17.81 -4.72
N LYS A 6 7.07 -18.11 -3.47
CA LYS A 6 6.70 -19.35 -2.77
C LYS A 6 5.47 -19.19 -1.87
N GLY A 7 4.85 -18.00 -1.81
CA GLY A 7 3.73 -17.72 -0.91
C GLY A 7 4.13 -17.47 0.55
N ASP A 8 5.42 -17.33 0.83
CA ASP A 8 5.90 -16.92 2.16
C ASP A 8 5.79 -15.40 2.28
N PHE A 9 4.70 -14.93 2.89
CA PHE A 9 4.43 -13.53 3.15
C PHE A 9 4.92 -13.16 4.56
N GLY A 10 6.22 -12.87 4.67
CA GLY A 10 6.87 -12.49 5.92
C GLY A 10 7.04 -10.98 6.09
N LEU A 11 7.74 -10.61 7.18
CA LEU A 11 8.15 -9.23 7.47
C LEU A 11 8.94 -8.60 6.31
N ASP A 12 9.69 -9.40 5.53
CA ASP A 12 10.45 -8.92 4.38
C ASP A 12 9.58 -8.33 3.27
N VAL A 13 8.42 -8.94 3.02
CA VAL A 13 7.42 -8.42 2.07
C VAL A 13 6.77 -7.16 2.62
N GLN A 14 6.41 -7.16 3.91
CA GLN A 14 5.83 -6.00 4.58
C GLN A 14 6.77 -4.79 4.49
N PHE A 15 8.06 -4.97 4.81
CA PHE A 15 9.07 -3.93 4.70
C PHE A 15 9.28 -3.46 3.26
N ALA A 16 9.27 -4.36 2.28
CA ALA A 16 9.40 -3.99 0.87
C ALA A 16 8.20 -3.19 0.34
N MET A 17 7.01 -3.41 0.91
CA MET A 17 5.78 -2.70 0.54
C MET A 17 5.53 -1.44 1.38
N ALA A 18 6.28 -1.23 2.45
CA ALA A 18 6.14 -0.05 3.30
C ALA A 18 6.46 1.25 2.53
N PRO A 19 5.78 2.37 2.84
CA PRO A 19 6.14 3.66 2.29
C PRO A 19 7.59 4.01 2.67
N GLN A 20 8.39 4.46 1.69
CA GLN A 20 9.75 4.95 1.94
C GLN A 20 9.77 6.40 2.45
N PHE A 21 8.63 7.08 2.35
CA PHE A 21 8.47 8.49 2.70
C PHE A 21 7.10 8.68 3.33
N GLU A 22 7.02 9.58 4.30
CA GLU A 22 5.77 10.03 4.93
C GLU A 22 5.54 11.51 4.62
N LEU A 23 4.27 11.93 4.67
CA LEU A 23 3.94 13.35 4.55
C LEU A 23 4.46 14.10 5.78
N ASN A 24 5.12 15.23 5.54
CA ASN A 24 5.50 16.14 6.59
C ASN A 24 4.31 17.05 6.94
N ASN A 25 3.71 16.84 8.12
CA ASN A 25 2.55 17.60 8.60
C ASN A 25 2.86 19.06 8.98
N GLU A 26 4.14 19.46 9.00
CA GLU A 26 4.58 20.82 9.34
C GLU A 26 4.69 21.73 8.11
N LEU A 27 4.57 21.16 6.90
CA LEU A 27 4.64 21.91 5.64
C LEU A 27 3.26 22.02 5.01
N ASP A 28 3.03 23.14 4.31
CA ASP A 28 1.81 23.33 3.53
C ASP A 28 1.91 22.47 2.26
N ILE A 29 1.38 21.25 2.35
CA ILE A 29 1.41 20.26 1.27
C ILE A 29 0.30 20.59 0.28
N PRO A 30 0.58 20.72 -1.03
CA PRO A 30 -0.46 20.90 -2.03
C PRO A 30 -1.53 19.82 -1.92
N GLU A 31 -2.80 20.22 -1.93
CA GLU A 31 -3.94 19.31 -1.71
C GLU A 31 -3.90 18.08 -2.65
N VAL A 32 -3.53 18.30 -3.91
CA VAL A 32 -3.36 17.22 -4.90
C VAL A 32 -2.29 16.19 -4.49
N THR A 33 -1.20 16.66 -3.88
CA THR A 33 -0.10 15.81 -3.40
C THR A 33 -0.54 15.00 -2.19
N ALA A 34 -1.21 15.64 -1.22
CA ALA A 34 -1.78 14.95 -0.06
C ALA A 34 -2.82 13.90 -0.49
N LYS A 35 -3.73 14.27 -1.40
CA LYS A 35 -4.75 13.35 -1.95
C LYS A 35 -4.10 12.13 -2.60
N ASN A 36 -3.10 12.34 -3.44
CA ASN A 36 -2.39 11.25 -4.11
C ASN A 36 -1.64 10.34 -3.13
N TYR A 37 -1.01 10.91 -2.10
CA TYR A 37 -0.34 10.16 -1.05
C TYR A 37 -1.31 9.25 -0.29
N TRP A 38 -2.45 9.79 0.16
CA TRP A 38 -3.45 9.01 0.90
C TRP A 38 -4.06 7.91 0.04
N ARG A 39 -4.33 8.19 -1.23
CA ARG A 39 -4.78 7.18 -2.20
C ARG A 39 -3.76 6.04 -2.34
N ALA A 40 -2.49 6.36 -2.55
CA ALA A 40 -1.43 5.36 -2.65
C ALA A 40 -1.27 4.53 -1.37
N THR A 41 -1.41 5.16 -0.20
CA THR A 41 -1.33 4.49 1.10
C THR A 41 -2.46 3.49 1.29
N ARG A 42 -3.70 3.89 1.04
CA ARG A 42 -4.86 2.99 1.09
C ARG A 42 -4.75 1.80 0.15
N LEU A 43 -4.23 2.01 -1.06
CA LEU A 43 -4.02 0.94 -2.04
C LEU A 43 -2.95 -0.07 -1.57
N ARG A 44 -1.88 0.40 -0.91
CA ARG A 44 -0.87 -0.48 -0.31
C ARG A 44 -1.44 -1.28 0.85
N GLU A 45 -2.19 -0.64 1.74
CA GLU A 45 -2.85 -1.30 2.87
C GLU A 45 -3.80 -2.39 2.38
N TRP A 46 -4.64 -2.08 1.39
CA TRP A 46 -5.51 -3.07 0.77
C TRP A 46 -4.72 -4.23 0.15
N GLY A 47 -3.68 -3.94 -0.63
CA GLY A 47 -2.83 -4.96 -1.25
C GLY A 47 -2.18 -5.88 -0.21
N TRP A 48 -1.72 -5.30 0.90
CA TRP A 48 -1.18 -6.05 2.03
C TRP A 48 -2.24 -6.93 2.71
N GLU A 49 -3.45 -6.40 2.93
CA GLU A 49 -4.56 -7.16 3.49
C GLU A 49 -4.92 -8.37 2.59
N GLN A 50 -4.91 -8.21 1.26
CA GLN A 50 -5.14 -9.32 0.34
C GLN A 50 -4.06 -10.40 0.50
N ILE A 51 -2.79 -9.99 0.54
CA ILE A 51 -1.65 -10.88 0.71
C ILE A 51 -1.73 -11.66 2.03
N VAL A 52 -1.94 -10.98 3.16
CA VAL A 52 -1.99 -11.59 4.50
C VAL A 52 -3.14 -12.59 4.62
N ASN A 53 -4.29 -12.29 4.01
CA ASN A 53 -5.45 -13.16 4.04
C ASN A 53 -5.44 -14.24 2.93
N GLY A 54 -4.38 -14.32 2.12
CA GLY A 54 -4.30 -15.24 0.99
C GLY A 54 -5.38 -15.01 -0.08
N ARG A 55 -5.96 -13.81 -0.12
CA ARG A 55 -6.95 -13.39 -1.11
C ARG A 55 -6.23 -12.84 -2.34
N CYS A 56 -6.75 -13.13 -3.52
CA CYS A 56 -6.20 -12.65 -4.79
C CYS A 56 -7.30 -11.99 -5.62
N GLU A 57 -7.77 -10.84 -5.12
CA GLU A 57 -8.73 -10.03 -5.84
C GLU A 57 -8.07 -9.34 -7.04
N LYS A 58 -8.77 -9.28 -8.18
CA LYS A 58 -8.23 -8.71 -9.43
C LYS A 58 -8.07 -7.19 -9.37
N PHE A 59 -8.92 -6.51 -8.62
CA PHE A 59 -8.96 -5.06 -8.53
C PHE A 59 -9.33 -4.61 -7.11
N PRO A 60 -8.78 -3.47 -6.65
CA PRO A 60 -9.23 -2.84 -5.42
C PRO A 60 -10.67 -2.30 -5.56
N PRO A 61 -11.41 -2.17 -4.44
CA PRO A 61 -12.68 -1.47 -4.39
C PRO A 61 -12.62 -0.09 -5.06
N SER A 62 -13.70 0.31 -5.73
CA SER A 62 -13.77 1.59 -6.45
C SER A 62 -13.58 2.80 -5.52
N GLU A 63 -13.92 2.69 -4.24
CA GLU A 63 -13.70 3.78 -3.26
C GLU A 63 -12.20 4.08 -3.05
N LEU A 64 -11.31 3.13 -3.32
CA LEU A 64 -9.85 3.33 -3.24
C LEU A 64 -9.26 3.91 -4.52
N LEU A 65 -10.05 4.01 -5.59
CA LEU A 65 -9.64 4.53 -6.89
C LEU A 65 -10.01 6.01 -7.11
N LEU A 66 -10.84 6.59 -6.23
CA LEU A 66 -11.35 7.97 -6.29
C LEU A 66 -10.53 8.95 -5.43
#